data_AF-A0A0C4EHR7-F1
#
_entry.id   AF-A0A0C4EHR7-F1
#
_cell.length_a   1.000
_cell.length_b   1.000
_cell.length_c   1.000
_cell.angle_alpha   90.00
_cell.angle_beta   90.00
_cell.angle_gamma   90.00
#
_symmetry.space_group_name_H-M   'P 1'
#
loop_
_entity.id
_entity.type
_entity.pdbx_description
1 polymer ?
#
loop_
_entity_poly.entity_id
_entity_poly.type
_entity_poly.pdbx_seq_one_letter_code
_entity_poly.pdbx_strand_id
1 'polypeptide(L)'
;MINKLVNRFLLGTAAEGPQVVSLGAGSDSRFWHPCSRLTARWPPLARWFKTKLEPTVRQKIRTITTHKSLRDKKKDTNVGELGRADGPPTELHGAHYTLLLADLRRPAELVAKLSASALTANTALVLRASAPTLINTLMTGQLTGH
;
A
#
# COMPACT_ATOMS: atom_id res chain seq x y z
N MET A 1 -10.62 -6.80 -15.12
CA MET A 1 -10.67 -8.11 -14.45
C MET A 1 -10.19 -8.04 -12.98
N ILE A 2 -8.96 -7.60 -12.70
CA ILE A 2 -8.39 -7.60 -11.34
C ILE A 2 -9.13 -6.72 -10.31
N ASN A 3 -9.66 -5.56 -10.71
CA ASN A 3 -10.41 -4.67 -9.80
C ASN A 3 -11.69 -5.33 -9.26
N LYS A 4 -12.37 -6.18 -10.07
CA LYS A 4 -13.55 -6.92 -9.62
C LYS A 4 -13.18 -8.00 -8.59
N LEU A 5 -11.99 -8.59 -8.72
CA LEU A 5 -11.48 -9.57 -7.76
C LEU A 5 -11.12 -8.90 -6.43
N VAL A 6 -10.37 -7.80 -6.50
CA VAL A 6 -10.02 -6.99 -5.32
C VAL A 6 -11.28 -6.52 -4.59
N ASN A 7 -12.29 -6.00 -5.30
CA ASN A 7 -13.52 -5.55 -4.66
C ASN A 7 -14.28 -6.71 -4.00
N ARG A 8 -14.39 -7.87 -4.66
CA ARG A 8 -15.04 -9.05 -4.08
C ARG A 8 -14.31 -9.54 -2.84
N PHE A 9 -12.98 -9.55 -2.88
CA PHE A 9 -12.15 -9.89 -1.72
C PHE A 9 -12.41 -8.91 -0.56
N LEU A 10 -12.23 -7.61 -0.80
CA LEU A 10 -12.41 -6.58 0.23
C LEU A 10 -13.79 -6.63 0.89
N LEU A 11 -14.85 -6.85 0.10
CA LEU A 11 -16.22 -6.91 0.61
C LEU A 11 -16.53 -8.26 1.27
N GLY A 12 -16.02 -9.37 0.73
CA GLY A 12 -16.29 -10.72 1.21
C GLY A 12 -15.63 -11.03 2.55
N THR A 13 -14.49 -10.40 2.84
CA THR A 13 -13.73 -10.61 4.09
C THR A 13 -13.69 -9.36 4.96
N ALA A 14 -14.66 -8.45 4.81
CA ALA A 14 -14.65 -7.12 5.44
C ALA A 14 -14.53 -7.18 6.98
N ALA A 15 -15.22 -8.12 7.62
CA ALA A 15 -15.23 -8.30 9.07
C ALA A 15 -13.88 -8.78 9.64
N GLU A 16 -13.05 -9.41 8.80
CA GLU A 16 -11.78 -10.01 9.21
C GLU A 16 -10.59 -9.06 9.07
N GLY A 17 -10.81 -7.87 8.48
CA GLY A 17 -9.76 -6.89 8.24
C GLY A 17 -8.84 -7.25 7.09
N PRO A 18 -9.34 -7.22 5.83
CA PRO A 18 -8.60 -7.72 4.69
C PRO A 18 -7.33 -6.92 4.41
N GLN A 19 -6.30 -7.63 3.98
CA GLN A 19 -5.02 -7.03 3.61
C GLN A 19 -4.73 -7.27 2.13
N VAL A 20 -4.30 -6.22 1.42
CA VAL A 20 -3.89 -6.33 0.02
C VAL A 20 -2.42 -5.96 -0.09
N VAL A 21 -1.59 -6.87 -0.56
CA VAL A 21 -0.16 -6.63 -0.78
C VAL A 21 0.10 -6.55 -2.29
N SER A 22 0.53 -5.40 -2.76
CA SER A 22 0.89 -5.18 -4.16
C SER A 22 2.42 -5.17 -4.30
N LEU A 23 2.96 -6.27 -4.80
CA LEU A 23 4.40 -6.45 -5.00
C LEU A 23 4.82 -5.89 -6.36
N GLY A 24 5.86 -5.03 -6.36
CA GLY A 24 6.47 -4.52 -7.60
C GLY A 24 5.58 -3.54 -8.36
N ALA A 25 4.69 -2.85 -7.65
CA ALA A 25 3.50 -2.30 -8.26
C ALA A 25 3.69 -1.01 -9.10
N GLY A 26 4.88 -0.70 -9.64
CA GLY A 26 5.09 0.33 -10.67
C GLY A 26 4.22 1.61 -10.56
N SER A 27 3.59 2.04 -11.65
CA SER A 27 2.65 3.17 -11.69
C SER A 27 1.27 2.86 -11.10
N ASP A 28 1.01 1.64 -10.64
CA ASP A 28 -0.32 1.16 -10.27
C ASP A 28 -1.05 2.08 -9.28
N SER A 29 -2.22 2.53 -9.72
CA SER A 29 -3.14 3.42 -9.04
C SER A 29 -4.39 2.69 -8.53
N ARG A 30 -4.45 1.35 -8.65
CA ARG A 30 -5.62 0.54 -8.32
C ARG A 30 -6.08 0.68 -6.88
N PHE A 31 -5.24 1.05 -5.91
CA PHE A 31 -5.71 1.41 -4.56
C PHE A 31 -6.74 2.55 -4.58
N TRP A 32 -6.50 3.58 -5.40
CA TRP A 32 -7.31 4.79 -5.43
C TRP A 32 -8.71 4.57 -6.01
N HIS A 33 -8.88 3.55 -6.85
CA HIS A 33 -10.17 3.25 -7.48
C HIS A 33 -11.20 2.71 -6.46
N PRO A 34 -10.93 1.61 -5.74
CA PRO A 34 -11.77 1.12 -4.66
C PRO A 34 -11.94 2.15 -3.54
N CYS A 35 -10.88 2.87 -3.12
CA CYS A 35 -11.05 3.95 -2.13
C CYS A 35 -12.05 5.02 -2.60
N SER A 36 -12.00 5.44 -3.87
CA SER A 36 -12.95 6.44 -4.39
C SER A 36 -14.39 5.93 -4.59
N ARG A 37 -14.56 4.62 -4.82
CA ARG A 37 -15.87 4.02 -5.15
C ARG A 37 -16.55 3.38 -3.94
N LEU A 38 -15.75 2.93 -2.99
CA LEU A 38 -16.19 2.26 -1.78
C LEU A 38 -16.03 3.19 -0.58
N THR A 39 -15.86 4.51 -0.71
CA THR A 39 -15.63 5.41 0.43
C THR A 39 -16.63 5.20 1.58
N ALA A 40 -17.92 5.03 1.27
CA ALA A 40 -18.97 4.72 2.25
C ALA A 40 -19.04 3.24 2.69
N ARG A 41 -18.33 2.34 1.99
CA ARG A 41 -18.36 0.87 2.18
C ARG A 41 -16.96 0.28 2.39
N TRP A 42 -15.96 1.12 2.65
CA TRP A 42 -14.58 0.67 2.78
C TRP A 42 -14.51 -0.10 4.08
N PRO A 43 -14.02 -1.35 4.08
CA PRO A 43 -13.93 -2.10 5.31
C PRO A 43 -13.05 -1.31 6.30
N PRO A 44 -13.52 -0.97 7.51
CA PRO A 44 -12.78 -0.13 8.45
C PRO A 44 -11.41 -0.69 8.84
N LEU A 45 -11.23 -2.00 8.69
CA LEU A 45 -10.01 -2.71 9.01
C LEU A 45 -9.14 -3.04 7.79
N ALA A 46 -9.57 -2.65 6.58
CA ALA A 46 -8.83 -2.98 5.36
C ALA A 46 -7.52 -2.21 5.27
N ARG A 47 -6.45 -2.91 4.88
CA ARG A 47 -5.12 -2.33 4.69
C ARG A 47 -4.52 -2.68 3.33
N TRP A 48 -3.84 -1.72 2.73
CA TRP A 48 -3.18 -1.88 1.44
C TRP A 48 -1.69 -1.57 1.55
N PHE A 49 -0.85 -2.55 1.22
CA PHE A 49 0.60 -2.44 1.19
C PHE A 49 1.07 -2.41 -0.25
N LYS A 50 2.02 -1.52 -0.53
CA LYS A 50 2.61 -1.40 -1.85
C LYS A 50 4.13 -1.37 -1.74
N THR A 51 4.82 -2.23 -2.48
CA THR A 51 6.28 -2.22 -2.53
C THR A 51 6.80 -1.63 -3.84
N LYS A 52 7.90 -0.87 -3.78
CA LYS A 52 8.65 -0.43 -4.97
C LYS A 52 10.14 -0.23 -4.69
N LEU A 53 10.92 -0.13 -5.77
CA LEU A 53 12.34 0.26 -5.76
C LEU A 53 12.56 1.78 -5.60
N GLU A 54 13.76 2.14 -5.18
CA GLU A 54 14.11 3.45 -4.59
C GLU A 54 13.92 4.71 -5.45
N PRO A 55 14.14 4.74 -6.78
CA PRO A 55 13.82 5.96 -7.53
C PRO A 55 12.30 6.18 -7.64
N THR A 56 11.53 5.09 -7.75
CA THR A 56 10.07 5.11 -7.98
C THR A 56 9.23 5.32 -6.72
N VAL A 57 9.76 5.02 -5.52
CA VAL A 57 9.09 5.33 -4.25
C VAL A 57 9.10 6.82 -4.01
N ARG A 58 10.29 7.44 -4.06
CA ARG A 58 10.48 8.86 -3.73
C ARG A 58 9.61 9.77 -4.60
N GLN A 59 9.62 9.53 -5.91
CA GLN A 59 8.77 10.28 -6.85
C GLN A 59 7.29 10.11 -6.52
N LYS A 60 6.85 8.90 -6.15
CA LYS A 60 5.44 8.64 -5.83
C LYS A 60 5.01 9.27 -4.51
N ILE A 61 5.89 9.29 -3.51
CA ILE A 61 5.63 9.99 -2.24
C ILE A 61 5.44 11.47 -2.54
N ARG A 62 6.35 12.11 -3.29
CA ARG A 62 6.20 13.50 -3.73
C ARG A 62 4.88 13.75 -4.46
N THR A 63 4.50 12.91 -5.43
CA THR A 63 3.22 13.06 -6.12
C THR A 63 2.03 12.98 -5.16
N ILE A 64 2.01 12.01 -4.25
CA ILE A 64 0.91 11.86 -3.27
C ILE A 64 0.87 13.04 -2.29
N THR A 65 2.03 13.52 -1.85
CA THR A 65 2.12 14.62 -0.90
C THR A 65 1.89 15.98 -1.52
N THR A 66 2.13 16.19 -2.82
CA THR A 66 1.93 17.49 -3.49
C THR A 66 0.50 17.67 -4.03
N HIS A 67 -0.18 16.60 -4.47
CA HIS A 67 -1.53 16.72 -5.04
C HIS A 67 -2.63 16.76 -3.95
N LYS A 68 -3.34 17.90 -3.87
CA LYS A 68 -4.42 18.13 -2.89
C LYS A 68 -5.51 17.04 -2.94
N SER A 69 -5.93 16.60 -4.12
CA SER A 69 -6.95 15.55 -4.29
C SER A 69 -6.50 14.16 -3.78
N LEU A 70 -5.19 13.88 -3.76
CA LEU A 70 -4.63 12.66 -3.18
C LEU A 70 -4.41 12.81 -1.67
N ARG A 71 -4.06 14.02 -1.20
CA ARG A 71 -3.99 14.36 0.22
C ARG A 71 -5.35 14.33 0.90
N ASP A 72 -6.41 14.79 0.25
CA ASP A 72 -7.76 14.79 0.82
C ASP A 72 -8.30 13.36 0.92
N LYS A 73 -8.02 12.50 -0.08
CA LYS A 73 -8.24 11.03 0.03
C LYS A 73 -7.37 10.34 1.08
N LYS A 74 -6.34 11.03 1.58
CA LYS A 74 -5.41 10.60 2.64
C LYS A 74 -5.82 11.15 4.01
N LYS A 75 -6.70 12.16 4.12
CA LYS A 75 -7.07 12.78 5.42
C LYS A 75 -7.91 11.90 6.34
N ASP A 76 -8.57 10.86 5.83
CA ASP A 76 -9.18 9.81 6.67
C ASP A 76 -8.13 8.89 7.35
N THR A 77 -6.85 9.12 7.09
CA THR A 77 -5.75 8.30 7.59
C THR A 77 -4.69 9.16 8.29
N ASN A 78 -4.57 9.05 9.62
CA ASN A 78 -3.45 9.63 10.38
C ASN A 78 -2.12 9.12 9.78
N VAL A 79 -1.30 10.02 9.26
CA VAL A 79 -0.06 9.68 8.55
C VAL A 79 1.15 10.27 9.26
N GLY A 80 2.13 9.42 9.55
CA GLY A 80 3.52 9.82 9.79
C GLY A 80 4.36 9.59 8.53
N GLU A 81 5.15 10.59 8.13
CA GLU A 81 6.18 10.43 7.11
C GLU A 81 7.47 9.98 7.81
N LEU A 82 7.99 8.78 7.47
CA LEU A 82 9.24 8.30 8.03
C LEU A 82 10.37 8.57 7.03
N GLY A 83 11.17 9.60 7.32
CA GLY A 83 12.44 9.90 6.68
C GLY A 83 13.57 9.75 7.70
N ARG A 84 14.72 9.24 7.26
CA ARG A 84 15.97 9.44 8.03
C ARG A 84 16.25 10.94 8.12
N ALA A 85 16.92 11.36 9.19
CA ALA A 85 17.16 12.74 9.60
C ALA A 85 17.67 13.70 8.51
N ASP A 86 18.22 13.21 7.38
CA ASP A 86 18.78 14.03 6.29
C ASP A 86 18.35 13.60 4.86
N GLY A 87 17.16 13.00 4.67
CA GLY A 87 16.73 12.57 3.33
C GLY A 87 15.22 12.52 3.07
N PRO A 88 14.78 12.56 1.78
CA PRO A 88 13.37 12.47 1.43
C PRO A 88 12.78 11.13 1.91
N PRO A 89 11.48 11.10 2.28
CA PRO A 89 10.87 9.90 2.85
C PRO A 89 10.99 8.72 1.91
N THR A 90 11.33 7.56 2.47
CA THR A 90 11.44 6.28 1.73
C THR A 90 10.23 5.38 1.97
N GLU A 91 9.31 5.81 2.82
CA GLU A 91 8.08 5.10 3.13
C GLU A 91 6.96 6.10 3.40
N LEU A 92 5.72 5.66 3.19
CA LEU A 92 4.52 6.42 3.52
C LEU A 92 3.58 5.50 4.27
N HIS A 93 3.17 5.87 5.49
CA HIS A 93 2.28 5.07 6.32
C HIS A 93 0.96 5.81 6.55
N GLY A 94 -0.16 5.14 6.38
CA GLY A 94 -1.49 5.65 6.70
C GLY A 94 -2.40 4.50 7.11
N ALA A 95 -3.54 4.80 7.74
CA ALA A 95 -4.42 3.79 8.34
C ALA A 95 -4.88 2.68 7.36
N HIS A 96 -5.08 3.01 6.08
CA HIS A 96 -5.49 2.06 5.04
C HIS A 96 -4.45 1.83 3.95
N TYR A 97 -3.36 2.61 3.92
CA TYR A 97 -2.39 2.59 2.83
C TYR A 97 -0.97 2.78 3.33
N THR A 98 -0.12 1.82 3.01
CA THR A 98 1.31 1.86 3.29
C THR A 98 2.10 1.64 2.00
N LEU A 99 3.01 2.56 1.71
CA LEU A 99 3.99 2.46 0.63
C LEU A 99 5.36 2.17 1.24
N LEU A 100 5.94 1.03 0.90
CA LEU A 100 7.23 0.56 1.37
C LEU A 100 8.25 0.60 0.24
N LEU A 101 9.43 1.09 0.55
CA LEU A 101 10.63 0.80 -0.23
C LEU A 101 11.02 -0.65 0.02
N ALA A 102 11.01 -1.49 -1.02
CA ALA A 102 11.53 -2.85 -0.92
C ALA A 102 12.06 -3.33 -2.28
N ASP A 103 13.23 -3.96 -2.25
CA ASP A 103 13.74 -4.75 -3.37
C ASP A 103 13.21 -6.18 -3.24
N LEU A 104 12.39 -6.61 -4.19
CA LEU A 104 11.80 -7.96 -4.17
C LEU A 104 12.85 -9.07 -4.34
N ARG A 105 14.07 -8.72 -4.82
CA ARG A 105 15.21 -9.64 -4.88
C ARG A 105 15.83 -9.89 -3.50
N ARG A 106 15.45 -9.10 -2.49
CA ARG A 106 15.92 -9.18 -1.09
C ARG A 106 14.73 -9.53 -0.17
N PRO A 107 14.19 -10.76 -0.24
CA PRO A 107 12.95 -11.13 0.44
C PRO A 107 13.02 -10.99 1.97
N ALA A 108 14.19 -11.22 2.58
CA ALA A 108 14.37 -11.06 4.03
C ALA A 108 14.07 -9.64 4.51
N GLU A 109 14.51 -8.61 3.77
CA GLU A 109 14.21 -7.21 4.09
C GLU A 109 12.74 -6.87 3.92
N LEU A 110 12.10 -7.44 2.89
CA LEU A 110 10.68 -7.26 2.69
C LEU A 110 9.89 -7.85 3.86
N VAL A 111 10.21 -9.07 4.27
CA VAL A 111 9.58 -9.74 5.42
C VAL A 111 9.80 -8.91 6.67
N ALA A 112 11.03 -8.44 6.94
CA ALA A 112 11.32 -7.60 8.10
C ALA A 112 10.43 -6.33 8.14
N LYS A 113 10.22 -5.67 7.00
CA LYS A 113 9.35 -4.48 6.91
C LYS A 113 7.87 -4.78 7.08
N LEU A 114 7.41 -5.91 6.53
CA LEU A 114 6.01 -6.33 6.65
C LEU A 114 5.67 -6.86 8.05
N SER A 115 6.67 -7.38 8.76
CA SER A 115 6.58 -7.83 10.14
C SER A 115 6.89 -6.72 11.16
N ALA A 116 7.35 -5.55 10.72
CA ALA A 116 7.57 -4.42 11.61
C ALA A 116 6.24 -3.85 12.13
N SER A 117 6.24 -3.28 13.33
CA SER A 117 5.11 -2.52 13.86
C SER A 117 5.01 -1.18 13.15
N ALA A 118 3.80 -0.81 12.72
CA ALA A 118 3.56 0.53 12.17
C ALA A 118 3.67 1.56 13.31
N LEU A 119 4.38 2.67 13.08
CA LEU A 119 4.64 3.71 14.08
C LEU A 119 3.43 4.65 14.36
N THR A 120 2.25 4.31 13.83
CA THR A 120 1.02 5.09 14.05
C THR A 120 0.38 4.72 15.38
N ALA A 121 -0.46 5.60 15.95
CA ALA A 121 -1.09 5.49 17.28
C ALA A 121 -1.84 4.17 17.60
N ASN A 122 -1.97 3.25 16.65
CA ASN A 122 -2.34 1.85 16.86
C ASN A 122 -1.14 0.96 16.53
N THR A 123 -0.53 0.38 17.56
CA THR A 123 0.67 -0.50 17.56
C THR A 123 0.43 -1.86 16.89
N ALA A 124 -0.20 -1.88 15.73
CA ALA A 124 -0.46 -3.08 14.98
C ALA A 124 0.69 -3.35 14.00
N LEU A 125 1.10 -4.61 13.91
CA LEU A 125 1.97 -5.12 12.83
C LEU A 125 1.49 -4.61 11.48
N VAL A 126 2.42 -4.32 10.57
CA VAL A 126 2.12 -3.93 9.18
C VAL A 126 1.23 -5.01 8.55
N LEU A 127 1.66 -6.27 8.49
CA LEU A 127 0.79 -7.42 8.18
C LEU A 127 0.35 -8.20 9.42
N ARG A 128 -0.90 -8.66 9.43
CA ARG A 128 -1.47 -9.50 10.50
C ARG A 128 -1.56 -10.93 9.99
N ALA A 129 -0.87 -11.86 10.64
CA ALA A 129 -0.84 -13.26 10.22
C ALA A 129 -2.23 -13.93 10.15
N SER A 130 -3.17 -13.50 11.00
CA SER A 130 -4.54 -14.05 11.06
C SER A 130 -5.53 -13.37 10.11
N ALA A 131 -5.13 -12.33 9.37
CA ALA A 131 -6.03 -11.61 8.49
C ALA A 131 -5.99 -12.17 7.05
N PRO A 132 -7.14 -12.26 6.35
CA PRO A 132 -7.17 -12.61 4.94
C PRO A 132 -6.27 -11.67 4.15
N THR A 133 -5.36 -12.25 3.37
CA THR A 133 -4.35 -11.49 2.61
C THR A 133 -4.41 -11.84 1.13
N LEU A 134 -4.66 -10.83 0.30
CA LEU A 134 -4.57 -10.92 -1.16
C LEU A 134 -3.22 -10.37 -1.62
N ILE A 135 -2.34 -11.24 -2.10
CA ILE A 135 -1.07 -10.84 -2.73
C ILE A 135 -1.29 -10.69 -4.23
N ASN A 136 -0.94 -9.53 -4.78
CA ASN A 136 -0.89 -9.30 -6.21
C ASN A 136 0.52 -8.93 -6.65
N THR A 137 1.00 -9.59 -7.70
CA THR A 137 2.26 -9.26 -8.37
C THR A 137 1.92 -8.55 -9.67
N LEU A 138 2.36 -7.31 -9.82
CA LEU A 138 2.36 -6.66 -11.12
C LEU A 138 3.75 -6.78 -11.72
N MET A 139 3.96 -7.84 -12.49
CA MET A 139 5.03 -7.79 -13.47
C MET A 139 4.56 -6.87 -14.59
N THR A 140 5.13 -5.66 -14.67
CA THR A 140 5.10 -4.91 -15.91
C THR A 140 5.98 -5.67 -16.90
N GLY A 141 5.41 -6.67 -17.57
CA GLY A 141 6.00 -7.22 -18.77
C GLY A 141 6.02 -6.10 -19.80
N GLN A 142 7.20 -5.50 -20.03
CA GLN A 142 7.50 -5.14 -21.41
C GLN A 142 7.68 -6.48 -22.13
N LEU A 143 6.59 -6.97 -22.73
CA LEU A 143 6.73 -7.79 -23.91
C LEU A 143 7.30 -6.84 -24.97
N THR A 144 8.62 -6.82 -25.10
CA THR A 144 9.27 -6.32 -26.30
C THR A 144 8.83 -7.24 -27.43
N GLY A 145 7.86 -6.77 -28.22
CA GLY A 145 7.54 -7.37 -29.50
C GLY A 145 8.75 -7.24 -30.42
N HIS A 146 9.01 -8.35 -31.11
CA HIS A 146 10.00 -8.56 -32.16
C HIS A 146 9.98 -7.47 -33.23
#